data_AF-A0A8K1CT82-F1
#
_entry.id   AF-A0A8K1CT82-F1
#
_cell.length_a   1.000
_cell.length_b   1.000
_cell.length_c   1.000
_cell.angle_alpha   90.00
_cell.angle_beta   90.00
_cell.angle_gamma   90.00
#
_symmetry.space_group_name_H-M   'P 1'
#
loop_
_entity.id
_entity.type
_entity.pdbx_description
1 polymer ?
#
loop_
_entity_poly.entity_id
_entity_poly.type
_entity_poly.pdbx_seq_one_letter_code
_entity_poly.pdbx_strand_id
1 'polypeptide(L)'
;MGAHTLPHSTIFCFQATPSPSEPPFVHHLGRSIPTTYRAFEYVEHSATRDKLILNNATPQEPLASTQVCIQVHSASDNPADWKVLEWSGALFGLPLPTKEKPFGIGFDAAGVIVEVEADAKTLKVGDEVYIMTPFNKFGSIREYLTAEEKSVAPKPANIS
;
A
#
# COMPACT_ATOMS: atom_id res chain seq x y z
N MET A 1 -17.93 -20.68 -18.76
CA MET A 1 -17.79 -19.64 -17.73
C MET A 1 -16.96 -20.22 -16.60
N GLY A 2 -15.65 -20.05 -16.65
CA GLY A 2 -14.73 -20.51 -15.60
C GLY A 2 -14.40 -19.32 -14.71
N ALA A 3 -14.88 -19.34 -13.47
CA ALA A 3 -14.40 -18.40 -12.46
C ALA A 3 -12.96 -18.80 -12.12
N HIS A 4 -11.99 -18.04 -12.62
CA HIS A 4 -10.62 -18.13 -12.13
C HIS A 4 -10.60 -17.54 -10.73
N THR A 5 -10.61 -18.41 -9.72
CA THR A 5 -10.32 -18.05 -8.34
C THR A 5 -8.83 -17.76 -8.22
N LEU A 6 -8.49 -16.52 -7.84
CA LEU A 6 -7.12 -16.17 -7.47
C LEU A 6 -6.69 -17.04 -6.27
N PRO A 7 -5.43 -17.52 -6.22
CA PRO A 7 -4.94 -18.28 -5.08
C PRO A 7 -5.06 -17.48 -3.78
N HIS A 8 -5.18 -18.19 -2.64
CA HIS A 8 -5.55 -17.65 -1.32
C HIS A 8 -4.60 -16.57 -0.78
N SER A 9 -3.43 -16.39 -1.39
CA SER A 9 -2.60 -15.21 -1.24
C SER A 9 -1.97 -14.85 -2.59
N THR A 10 -2.10 -13.59 -3.00
CA THR A 10 -1.51 -13.06 -4.25
C THR A 10 -0.65 -11.84 -3.90
N ILE A 11 0.56 -11.74 -4.46
CA ILE A 11 1.39 -10.55 -4.30
C ILE A 11 1.14 -9.63 -5.50
N PHE A 12 0.76 -8.39 -5.24
CA PHE A 12 0.70 -7.33 -6.24
C PHE A 12 2.08 -6.71 -6.37
N CYS A 13 2.74 -6.93 -7.51
CA CYS A 13 3.99 -6.25 -7.83
C CYS A 13 3.69 -5.02 -8.70
N PHE A 14 4.08 -3.83 -8.25
CA PHE A 14 3.83 -2.57 -8.96
C PHE A 14 4.90 -2.25 -10.01
N GLN A 15 6.03 -2.97 -10.00
CA GLN A 15 7.09 -2.89 -11.00
C GLN A 15 7.27 -4.23 -11.71
N ALA A 16 7.80 -4.21 -12.94
CA ALA A 16 8.28 -5.43 -13.58
C ALA A 16 9.43 -6.02 -12.75
N THR A 17 9.53 -7.35 -12.66
CA THR A 17 10.68 -8.01 -12.03
C THR A 17 11.97 -7.49 -12.69
N PRO A 18 12.93 -6.92 -11.93
CA PRO A 18 14.19 -6.49 -12.51
C PRO A 18 14.94 -7.67 -13.12
N SER A 19 15.78 -7.40 -14.13
CA SER A 19 16.65 -8.42 -14.72
C SER A 19 17.56 -9.01 -13.64
N PRO A 20 17.93 -10.32 -13.70
CA PRO A 20 18.89 -10.92 -12.76
C PRO A 20 20.26 -10.21 -12.70
N SER A 21 20.56 -9.37 -13.71
CA SER A 21 21.78 -8.58 -13.81
C SER A 21 21.65 -7.15 -13.29
N GLU A 22 20.45 -6.67 -12.99
CA GLU A 22 20.25 -5.37 -12.35
C GLU A 22 20.29 -5.54 -10.83
N PRO A 23 20.91 -4.60 -10.09
CA PRO A 23 20.78 -4.60 -8.64
C PRO A 23 19.29 -4.55 -8.28
N PRO A 24 18.86 -5.25 -7.21
CA PRO A 24 17.45 -5.48 -6.93
C PRO A 24 16.64 -4.19 -6.83
N PHE A 25 17.28 -3.05 -6.56
CA PHE A 25 16.68 -1.73 -6.62
C PHE A 25 17.70 -0.71 -7.16
N VAL A 26 17.54 -0.30 -8.42
CA VAL A 26 18.20 0.92 -8.91
C VAL A 26 17.44 2.10 -8.30
N HIS A 27 18.03 2.76 -7.30
CA HIS A 27 17.46 3.98 -6.76
C HIS A 27 17.45 5.05 -7.86
N HIS A 28 16.28 5.32 -8.44
CA HIS A 28 16.07 6.53 -9.24
C HIS A 28 15.94 7.74 -8.31
N LEU A 29 17.02 8.05 -7.58
CA LEU A 29 17.17 9.31 -6.85
C LEU A 29 17.05 10.44 -7.88
N GLY A 30 15.89 11.10 -7.93
CA GLY A 30 15.64 12.20 -8.87
C GLY A 30 14.30 12.15 -9.62
N ARG A 31 13.48 11.10 -9.49
CA ARG A 31 12.07 11.21 -9.93
C ARG A 31 11.26 11.96 -8.88
N SER A 32 10.61 13.05 -9.29
CA SER A 32 9.64 13.75 -8.45
C SER A 32 8.48 12.80 -8.11
N ILE A 33 8.06 12.77 -6.84
CA ILE A 33 6.88 12.02 -6.40
C ILE A 33 5.67 12.56 -7.17
N PRO A 34 4.88 11.69 -7.83
CA PRO A 34 3.73 12.16 -8.59
C PRO A 34 2.64 12.69 -7.65
N THR A 35 1.85 13.65 -8.13
CA THR A 35 0.72 14.22 -7.36
C THR A 35 -0.46 13.26 -7.24
N THR A 36 -0.49 12.22 -8.10
CA THR A 36 -1.49 11.16 -8.09
C THR A 36 -0.87 9.81 -8.43
N TYR A 37 -1.48 8.73 -7.97
CA TYR A 37 -1.00 7.37 -8.19
C TYR A 37 -2.14 6.37 -8.37
N ARG A 38 -1.80 5.13 -8.72
CA ARG A 38 -2.77 4.04 -8.86
C ARG A 38 -2.98 3.29 -7.53
N ALA A 39 -4.23 3.00 -7.21
CA ALA A 39 -4.61 2.26 -6.01
C ALA A 39 -5.84 1.39 -6.24
N PHE A 40 -5.90 0.27 -5.52
CA PHE A 40 -7.11 -0.53 -5.44
C PHE A 40 -8.02 0.00 -4.33
N GLU A 41 -9.24 0.34 -4.69
CA GLU A 41 -10.16 1.08 -3.82
C GLU A 41 -11.60 0.54 -3.92
N TYR A 42 -12.33 0.63 -2.81
CA TYR A 42 -13.79 0.56 -2.77
C TYR A 42 -14.36 1.98 -2.77
N VAL A 43 -15.27 2.26 -3.69
CA VAL A 43 -16.00 3.54 -3.79
C VAL A 43 -17.45 3.45 -3.30
N GLU A 44 -17.88 2.24 -2.98
CA GLU A 44 -19.16 1.94 -2.35
C GLU A 44 -19.01 0.67 -1.50
N HIS A 45 -19.81 0.55 -0.46
CA HIS A 45 -19.73 -0.61 0.43
C HIS A 45 -20.20 -1.88 -0.27
N SER A 46 -19.36 -2.91 -0.25
CA SER A 46 -19.69 -4.26 -0.70
C SER A 46 -19.01 -5.28 0.21
N ALA A 47 -19.73 -6.36 0.51
CA ALA A 47 -19.16 -7.54 1.16
C ALA A 47 -18.39 -8.43 0.17
N THR A 48 -18.45 -8.12 -1.12
CA THR A 48 -17.80 -8.88 -2.20
C THR A 48 -16.79 -8.03 -2.95
N ARG A 49 -15.83 -8.70 -3.59
CA ARG A 49 -14.73 -8.08 -4.36
C ARG A 49 -15.16 -7.42 -5.67
N ASP A 50 -16.41 -7.58 -6.07
CA ASP A 50 -16.96 -7.10 -7.34
C ASP A 50 -16.97 -5.56 -7.47
N LYS A 51 -16.86 -4.86 -6.34
CA LYS A 51 -16.82 -3.38 -6.28
C LYS A 51 -15.43 -2.80 -6.06
N LEU A 52 -14.40 -3.65 -6.02
CA LEU A 52 -13.02 -3.19 -5.99
C LEU A 52 -12.65 -2.63 -7.38
N ILE A 53 -12.19 -1.39 -7.41
CA ILE A 53 -11.75 -0.73 -8.64
C ILE A 53 -10.25 -0.42 -8.58
N LEU A 54 -9.62 -0.37 -9.74
CA LEU A 54 -8.31 0.28 -9.89
C LEU A 54 -8.54 1.76 -10.19
N ASN A 55 -8.34 2.62 -9.19
CA ASN A 55 -8.25 4.05 -9.40
C ASN A 55 -6.87 4.38 -9.98
N ASN A 56 -6.82 5.18 -11.04
CA ASN A 56 -5.56 5.56 -11.69
C ASN A 56 -5.06 6.96 -11.31
N ALA A 57 -5.80 7.67 -10.46
CA ALA A 57 -5.54 9.07 -10.13
C ALA A 57 -5.85 9.37 -8.64
N THR A 58 -5.53 8.43 -7.75
CA THR A 58 -5.63 8.64 -6.30
C THR A 58 -4.67 9.77 -5.91
N PRO A 59 -5.12 10.82 -5.23
CA PRO A 59 -4.25 11.94 -4.87
C PRO A 59 -3.22 11.54 -3.81
N GLN A 60 -2.04 12.15 -3.88
CA GLN A 60 -1.02 12.03 -2.84
C GLN A 60 -1.51 12.67 -1.54
N GLU A 61 -1.34 11.96 -0.43
CA GLU A 61 -1.63 12.50 0.91
C GLU A 61 -0.43 13.33 1.41
N PRO A 62 -0.64 14.54 1.95
CA PRO A 62 0.42 15.28 2.62
C PRO A 62 0.96 14.50 3.81
N LEU A 63 2.27 14.49 4.01
CA LEU A 63 2.88 13.82 5.15
C LEU A 63 2.72 14.68 6.41
N ALA A 64 2.41 14.04 7.54
CA ALA A 64 2.53 14.64 8.85
C ALA A 64 3.97 14.51 9.38
N SER A 65 4.36 15.31 10.37
CA SER A 65 5.78 15.51 10.73
C SER A 65 6.57 14.23 11.09
N THR A 66 5.91 13.16 11.53
CA THR A 66 6.51 11.85 11.89
C THR A 66 6.34 10.78 10.81
N GLN A 67 5.88 11.15 9.62
CA GLN A 67 5.54 10.22 8.56
C GLN A 67 6.62 10.10 7.50
N VAL A 68 6.57 8.97 6.80
CA VAL A 68 7.37 8.66 5.62
C VAL A 68 6.45 8.32 4.46
N CYS A 69 6.91 8.57 3.24
CA CYS A 69 6.28 8.09 2.01
C CYS A 69 7.05 6.89 1.47
N ILE A 70 6.35 5.78 1.27
CA ILE A 70 6.90 4.55 0.72
C ILE A 70 6.41 4.42 -0.72
N GLN A 71 7.33 4.31 -1.68
CA GLN A 71 7.01 3.79 -3.00
C GLN A 71 6.88 2.27 -2.87
N VAL A 72 5.65 1.78 -2.97
CA VAL A 72 5.32 0.36 -2.77
C VAL A 72 5.77 -0.41 -4.01
N HIS A 73 6.56 -1.45 -3.78
CA HIS A 73 6.98 -2.37 -4.84
C HIS A 73 6.11 -3.63 -4.82
N SER A 74 5.77 -4.12 -3.63
CA SER A 74 4.93 -5.29 -3.45
C SER A 74 3.92 -5.07 -2.33
N ALA A 75 2.69 -5.54 -2.51
CA ALA A 75 1.70 -5.66 -1.45
C ALA A 75 1.09 -7.07 -1.47
N SER A 76 0.70 -7.61 -0.32
CA SER A 76 0.04 -8.91 -0.27
C SER A 76 -1.48 -8.78 -0.23
N ASP A 77 -2.15 -9.67 -0.94
CA ASP A 77 -3.57 -9.93 -0.83
C ASP A 77 -3.80 -11.15 0.06
N ASN A 78 -4.47 -10.97 1.19
CA ASN A 78 -4.70 -11.96 2.23
C ASN A 78 -6.22 -12.14 2.51
N PRO A 79 -6.65 -13.29 3.07
CA PRO A 79 -8.02 -13.52 3.53
C PRO A 79 -8.59 -12.43 4.45
N ALA A 80 -7.74 -11.83 5.28
CA ALA A 80 -8.12 -10.79 6.21
C ALA A 80 -8.52 -9.47 5.51
N ASP A 81 -7.90 -9.15 4.37
CA ASP A 81 -8.05 -7.87 3.69
C ASP A 81 -9.46 -7.64 3.14
N TRP A 82 -10.18 -8.71 2.81
CA TRP A 82 -11.56 -8.65 2.32
C TRP A 82 -12.58 -8.98 3.40
N LYS A 83 -12.22 -9.80 4.40
CA LYS A 83 -13.06 -9.98 5.59
C LYS A 83 -13.22 -8.70 6.38
N VAL A 84 -12.24 -7.79 6.33
CA VAL A 84 -12.41 -6.47 6.93
C VAL A 84 -13.64 -5.78 6.36
N LEU A 85 -13.99 -5.95 5.09
CA LEU A 85 -15.15 -5.31 4.45
C LEU A 85 -16.47 -5.97 4.83
N GLU A 86 -16.47 -7.28 5.01
CA GLU A 86 -17.60 -8.00 5.59
C GLU A 86 -17.87 -7.54 7.03
N TRP A 87 -16.82 -7.16 7.77
CA TRP A 87 -16.89 -6.81 9.19
C TRP A 87 -16.84 -5.29 9.45
N SER A 88 -16.56 -4.47 8.42
CA SER A 88 -16.07 -3.08 8.52
C SER A 88 -17.10 -2.09 9.02
N GLY A 89 -18.39 -2.45 9.04
CA GLY A 89 -19.42 -1.58 9.61
C GLY A 89 -19.52 -1.67 11.13
N ALA A 90 -19.30 -2.85 11.73
CA ALA A 90 -19.68 -3.12 13.11
C ALA A 90 -18.51 -3.42 14.06
N LEU A 91 -17.43 -4.05 13.57
CA LEU A 91 -16.38 -4.59 14.45
C LEU A 91 -15.23 -3.61 14.71
N PHE A 92 -14.90 -2.75 13.74
CA PHE A 92 -13.74 -1.85 13.79
C PHE A 92 -14.11 -0.35 13.78
N GLY A 93 -15.40 -0.01 13.72
CA GLY A 93 -15.88 1.38 13.73
C GLY A 93 -15.38 2.21 12.54
N LEU A 94 -15.12 1.56 11.40
CA LEU A 94 -14.58 2.22 10.21
C LEU A 94 -15.71 2.85 9.40
N PRO A 95 -15.51 4.05 8.83
CA PRO A 95 -16.49 4.62 7.91
C PRO A 95 -16.62 3.72 6.67
N LEU A 96 -17.85 3.54 6.20
CA LEU A 96 -18.11 2.83 4.95
C LEU A 96 -17.58 3.66 3.77
N PRO A 97 -17.03 3.02 2.71
CA PRO A 97 -16.56 3.71 1.52
C PRO A 97 -17.68 4.46 0.81
N THR A 98 -17.35 5.66 0.33
CA THR A 98 -18.16 6.43 -0.62
C THR A 98 -17.30 6.87 -1.81
N LYS A 99 -17.92 7.43 -2.85
CA LYS A 99 -17.18 7.94 -4.01
C LYS A 99 -16.25 9.09 -3.64
N GLU A 100 -16.63 9.90 -2.67
CA GLU A 100 -15.87 11.04 -2.18
C GLU A 100 -14.78 10.64 -1.17
N LYS A 101 -14.96 9.49 -0.52
CA LYS A 101 -14.03 8.92 0.46
C LYS A 101 -13.85 7.44 0.15
N PRO A 102 -13.10 7.12 -0.91
CA PRO A 102 -12.79 5.75 -1.24
C PRO A 102 -11.97 5.10 -0.13
N PHE A 103 -11.99 3.77 -0.11
CA PHE A 103 -11.37 2.98 0.92
C PHE A 103 -10.39 2.00 0.29
N GLY A 104 -9.11 2.10 0.67
CA GLY A 104 -8.09 1.18 0.18
C GLY A 104 -8.24 -0.23 0.75
N ILE A 105 -7.63 -1.21 0.09
CA ILE A 105 -7.54 -2.61 0.55
C ILE A 105 -6.10 -3.03 0.82
N GLY A 106 -5.91 -4.00 1.70
CA GLY A 106 -4.61 -4.59 2.04
C GLY A 106 -4.03 -4.04 3.34
N PHE A 107 -3.38 -4.91 4.11
CA PHE A 107 -2.60 -4.51 5.28
C PHE A 107 -1.11 -4.40 4.99
N ASP A 108 -0.54 -5.32 4.22
CA ASP A 108 0.91 -5.45 4.12
C ASP A 108 1.49 -4.87 2.82
N ALA A 109 2.61 -4.18 2.94
CA ALA A 109 3.40 -3.69 1.81
C ALA A 109 4.90 -3.75 2.10
N ALA A 110 5.70 -3.82 1.03
CA ALA A 110 7.13 -3.60 1.03
C ALA A 110 7.53 -2.70 -0.14
N GLY A 111 8.56 -1.89 0.07
CA GLY A 111 8.95 -0.86 -0.87
C GLY A 111 10.16 -0.06 -0.41
N VAL A 112 10.32 1.14 -0.96
CA VAL A 112 11.45 2.03 -0.67
C VAL A 112 10.92 3.37 -0.19
N ILE A 113 11.57 3.96 0.80
CA ILE A 113 11.22 5.31 1.26
C ILE A 113 11.64 6.35 0.20
N VAL A 114 10.70 7.20 -0.20
CA VAL A 114 10.91 8.27 -1.18
C VAL A 114 10.79 9.67 -0.58
N GLU A 115 10.18 9.80 0.60
CA GLU A 115 10.05 11.06 1.34
C GLU A 115 10.01 10.80 2.85
N VAL A 116 10.56 11.73 3.63
CA VAL A 116 10.62 11.66 5.10
C VAL A 116 10.39 13.05 5.66
N GLU A 117 9.48 13.19 6.62
CA GLU A 117 9.25 14.43 7.32
C GLU A 117 10.25 14.69 8.45
N ALA A 118 10.36 15.94 8.90
CA ALA A 118 11.44 16.39 9.77
C ALA A 118 11.55 15.67 11.12
N ASP A 119 10.44 15.14 11.66
CA ASP A 119 10.42 14.45 12.95
C ASP A 119 10.55 12.93 12.84
N ALA A 120 10.62 12.36 11.63
CA ALA A 120 10.99 10.96 11.41
C ALA A 120 12.53 10.82 11.38
N LYS A 121 13.10 10.09 12.34
CA LYS A 121 14.54 10.19 12.70
C LYS A 121 15.35 8.93 12.46
N THR A 122 14.69 7.80 12.32
CA THR A 122 15.29 6.47 12.26
C THR A 122 15.39 5.93 10.84
N LEU A 123 14.48 6.36 9.97
CA LEU A 123 14.41 5.98 8.57
C LEU A 123 14.78 7.14 7.65
N LYS A 124 15.32 6.83 6.47
CA LYS A 124 15.72 7.83 5.46
C LYS A 124 15.28 7.43 4.06
N VAL A 125 15.22 8.41 3.17
CA VAL A 125 15.02 8.18 1.73
C VAL A 125 16.04 7.16 1.22
N GLY A 126 15.55 6.18 0.46
CA GLY A 126 16.33 5.06 -0.06
C GLY A 126 16.31 3.79 0.81
N ASP A 127 15.79 3.83 2.04
CA ASP A 127 15.69 2.60 2.85
C ASP A 127 14.64 1.64 2.26
N GLU A 128 15.02 0.37 2.10
CA GLU A 128 14.09 -0.73 1.84
C GLU A 128 13.35 -1.10 3.12
N VAL A 129 12.02 -1.11 3.05
CA VAL A 129 11.16 -1.28 4.22
C VAL A 129 9.97 -2.19 3.94
N TYR A 130 9.38 -2.70 5.01
CA TYR A 130 8.06 -3.33 5.00
C TYR A 130 7.18 -2.77 6.12
N ILE A 131 5.88 -2.92 5.97
CA ILE A 131 4.85 -2.40 6.88
C ILE A 131 3.63 -3.32 6.88
N MET A 132 3.04 -3.50 8.06
CA MET A 132 1.63 -3.84 8.24
C MET A 132 0.90 -2.56 8.67
N THR A 133 -0.03 -2.09 7.85
CA THR A 133 -0.75 -0.83 8.11
C THR A 133 -1.68 -0.95 9.32
N PRO A 134 -1.91 0.14 10.06
CA PRO A 134 -2.90 0.17 11.13
C PRO A 134 -4.32 -0.10 10.62
N PHE A 135 -5.15 -0.81 11.40
CA PHE A 135 -6.54 -1.13 11.06
C PHE A 135 -7.43 0.08 10.75
N ASN A 136 -7.07 1.28 11.19
CA ASN A 136 -7.80 2.52 10.93
C ASN A 136 -7.25 3.35 9.76
N LYS A 137 -6.14 2.93 9.14
CA LYS A 137 -5.46 3.60 8.02
C LYS A 137 -4.81 2.58 7.07
N PHE A 138 -5.55 1.54 6.73
CA PHE A 138 -5.06 0.51 5.82
C PHE A 138 -5.33 0.85 4.36
N GLY A 139 -4.94 -0.07 3.48
CA GLY A 139 -5.01 0.10 2.05
C GLY A 139 -3.64 0.01 1.41
N SER A 140 -2.86 -1.02 1.72
CA SER A 140 -1.48 -1.16 1.27
C SER A 140 -1.32 -1.46 -0.22
N ILE A 141 -2.40 -1.90 -0.91
CA ILE A 141 -2.37 -2.21 -2.35
C ILE A 141 -2.53 -0.91 -3.16
N ARG A 142 -1.48 -0.10 -3.15
CA ARG A 142 -1.33 1.18 -3.87
C ARG A 142 0.13 1.41 -4.24
N GLU A 143 0.42 2.33 -5.15
CA GLU A 143 1.80 2.63 -5.56
C GLU A 143 2.60 3.49 -4.55
N TYR A 144 1.92 4.37 -3.80
CA TYR A 144 2.55 5.23 -2.79
C TYR A 144 1.76 5.20 -1.49
N LEU A 145 2.45 4.92 -0.38
CA LEU A 145 1.85 4.74 0.94
C LEU A 145 2.50 5.69 1.95
N THR A 146 1.68 6.57 2.54
CA THR A 146 2.08 7.39 3.68
C THR A 146 1.88 6.62 4.97
N ALA A 147 2.89 6.57 5.84
CA ALA A 147 2.83 5.83 7.09
C ALA A 147 3.59 6.54 8.22
N GLU A 148 3.13 6.32 9.46
CA GLU A 148 3.91 6.70 10.64
C GLU A 148 5.21 5.89 10.69
N GLU A 149 6.35 6.55 10.88
CA GLU A 149 7.67 5.91 10.94
C GLU A 149 7.68 4.69 11.87
N LYS A 150 7.03 4.79 13.04
CA LYS A 150 6.95 3.70 14.04
C LYS A 150 6.25 2.42 13.56
N SER A 151 5.51 2.48 12.45
CA SER A 151 4.80 1.33 11.88
C SER A 151 5.60 0.68 10.75
N VAL A 152 6.76 1.24 10.41
CA VAL A 152 7.60 0.82 9.30
C VAL A 152 8.87 0.20 9.85
N ALA A 153 9.30 -0.92 9.26
CA ALA A 153 10.51 -1.63 9.67
C ALA A 153 11.45 -1.85 8.47
N PRO A 154 12.78 -1.89 8.69
CA PRO A 154 13.73 -2.23 7.64
C PRO A 154 13.47 -3.63 7.08
N LYS A 155 13.44 -3.76 5.76
CA LYS A 155 13.32 -5.05 5.08
C LYS A 155 14.62 -5.85 5.26
N PRO A 156 14.57 -7.14 5.66
CA PRO A 156 15.77 -7.99 5.67
C PRO A 156 16.38 -8.11 4.27
N ALA A 157 17.70 -7.97 4.18
CA ALA A 157 18.43 -7.92 2.90
C ALA A 157 18.43 -9.27 2.14
N ASN A 158 18.06 -10.37 2.79
CA ASN A 158 18.14 -11.72 2.25
C ASN A 158 16.77 -12.31 1.83
N ILE A 159 15.74 -11.48 1.76
CA ILE A 159 14.38 -11.91 1.35
C ILE A 159 13.85 -11.01 0.23
N SER A 160 12.95 -11.58 -0.59
CA SER A 160 12.28 -10.92 -1.72
C SER A 160 10.77 -10.95 -1.53
#